data_AF-A0A6P4CED1-F1
#
_entry.id   AF-A0A6P4CED1-F1
#
_cell.length_a   1.000
_cell.length_b   1.000
_cell.length_c   1.000
_cell.angle_alpha   90.00
_cell.angle_beta   90.00
_cell.angle_gamma   90.00
#
_symmetry.space_group_name_H-M   'P 1'
#
loop_
_entity.id
_entity.type
_entity.pdbx_description
1 polymer ?
#
loop_
_entity_poly.entity_id
_entity_poly.type
_entity_poly.pdbx_seq_one_letter_code
_entity_poly.pdbx_strand_id
1 'polypeptide(L)'
;MTIHCCSNIAFIPNDIWEAITIKVATDSIRSLCSLRMTCKAAHDAGEADIVHRSVSIPPPHATPWWWCLKPEAKRFFDRCMAAGNPELLFREALRELFIRRNENIGIQMLNSATSTGHAAAKYALSMMLMLRTDDNVEKQKGLELYRELDAAGLVAGSNARCFSILTISWPSEVQMPRIEEQHTVCAAPRCSPRGHMPLLYDYRRRAAERNSVHAFGRAAHIPCIQCRADYDLQAFVNLP
;
A
#
# COMPACT_ATOMS: atom_id res chain seq x y z
N MET A 1 -53.92 -36.45 2.45
CA MET A 1 -52.64 -36.86 3.05
C MET A 1 -51.54 -36.08 2.34
N THR A 2 -51.25 -34.88 2.83
CA THR A 2 -50.25 -33.97 2.28
C THR A 2 -48.88 -34.47 2.71
N ILE A 3 -48.08 -34.94 1.75
CA ILE A 3 -46.67 -35.26 1.98
C ILE A 3 -45.96 -33.91 2.12
N HIS A 4 -45.72 -33.50 3.36
CA HIS A 4 -44.73 -32.46 3.66
C HIS A 4 -43.38 -33.00 3.21
N CYS A 5 -42.90 -32.54 2.06
CA CYS A 5 -41.52 -32.73 1.67
C CYS A 5 -40.68 -31.83 2.59
N CYS A 6 -40.28 -32.36 3.76
CA CYS A 6 -39.28 -31.75 4.61
C CYS A 6 -37.92 -31.88 3.92
N SER A 7 -37.68 -31.04 2.91
CA SER A 7 -36.34 -30.77 2.40
C SER A 7 -35.61 -29.89 3.41
N ASN A 8 -35.22 -30.46 4.56
CA ASN A 8 -34.27 -29.87 5.49
C ASN A 8 -32.87 -29.91 4.87
N ILE A 9 -32.67 -29.25 3.72
CA ILE A 9 -31.34 -28.75 3.40
C ILE A 9 -31.12 -27.65 4.42
N ALA A 10 -30.33 -27.94 5.46
CA ALA A 10 -29.91 -26.98 6.45
C ALA A 10 -29.44 -25.72 5.72
N PHE A 11 -30.24 -24.66 5.77
CA PHE A 11 -29.92 -23.42 5.10
C PHE A 11 -28.70 -22.85 5.80
N ILE A 12 -27.57 -22.78 5.09
CA ILE A 12 -26.36 -22.16 5.64
C ILE A 12 -26.71 -20.70 5.94
N PRO A 13 -26.54 -20.24 7.20
CA PRO A 13 -26.79 -18.86 7.58
C PRO A 13 -25.96 -17.85 6.76
N ASN A 14 -26.48 -16.63 6.58
CA ASN A 14 -25.84 -15.63 5.71
C ASN A 14 -24.43 -15.23 6.18
N ASP A 15 -24.21 -15.13 7.49
CA ASP A 15 -22.91 -14.87 8.11
C ASP A 15 -21.87 -15.96 7.78
N ILE A 16 -22.30 -17.22 7.71
CA ILE A 16 -21.43 -18.33 7.31
C ILE A 16 -21.11 -18.24 5.81
N TRP A 17 -22.09 -17.87 4.98
CA TRP A 17 -21.83 -17.61 3.56
C TRP A 17 -20.84 -16.46 3.35
N GLU A 18 -20.99 -15.36 4.09
CA GLU A 18 -20.04 -14.24 4.05
C GLU A 18 -18.64 -14.69 4.47
N ALA A 19 -18.50 -15.45 5.57
CA ALA A 19 -17.21 -15.95 6.03
C ALA A 19 -16.52 -16.86 5.01
N ILE A 20 -17.27 -17.79 4.39
CA ILE A 20 -16.77 -18.64 3.29
C ILE A 20 -16.34 -17.75 2.12
N THR A 21 -17.17 -16.79 1.75
CA THR A 21 -16.92 -15.94 0.58
C THR A 21 -15.74 -15.00 0.78
N ILE A 22 -15.56 -14.44 1.98
CA ILE A 22 -14.36 -13.67 2.37
C ILE A 22 -13.12 -14.56 2.24
N LYS A 23 -13.17 -15.80 2.75
CA LYS A 23 -12.04 -16.73 2.67
C LYS A 23 -11.68 -17.05 1.22
N VAL A 24 -12.67 -17.18 0.34
CA VAL A 24 -12.46 -17.41 -1.10
C VAL A 24 -11.99 -16.14 -1.82
N ALA A 25 -12.49 -14.97 -1.45
CA ALA A 25 -12.09 -13.69 -2.02
C ALA A 25 -10.64 -13.31 -1.67
N THR A 26 -10.18 -13.67 -0.47
CA THR A 26 -8.78 -13.48 -0.04
C THR A 26 -7.80 -14.43 -0.73
N ASP A 27 -8.29 -15.52 -1.35
CA ASP A 27 -7.49 -16.41 -2.19
C ASP A 27 -7.29 -15.80 -3.59
N SER A 28 -8.37 -15.57 -4.33
CA SER A 28 -8.29 -14.88 -5.63
C SER A 28 -9.64 -14.36 -6.15
N ILE A 29 -9.59 -13.36 -7.03
CA ILE A 29 -10.74 -12.88 -7.80
C ILE A 29 -11.39 -14.03 -8.59
N ARG A 30 -10.57 -14.94 -9.15
CA ARG A 30 -11.06 -16.08 -9.92
C ARG A 30 -11.90 -17.02 -9.05
N SER A 31 -11.40 -17.36 -7.86
CA SER A 31 -12.08 -18.23 -6.91
C SER A 31 -13.41 -17.61 -6.46
N LEU A 32 -13.44 -16.28 -6.21
CA LEU A 32 -14.66 -15.56 -5.90
C LEU A 32 -15.67 -15.62 -7.05
N CYS A 33 -15.24 -15.35 -8.28
CA CYS A 33 -16.11 -15.45 -9.46
C CYS A 33 -16.68 -16.86 -9.61
N SER A 34 -15.87 -17.91 -9.44
CA SER A 34 -16.33 -19.29 -9.50
C SER A 34 -17.37 -19.60 -8.43
N LEU A 35 -17.15 -19.17 -7.18
CA LEU A 35 -18.09 -19.35 -6.08
C LEU A 35 -19.43 -18.62 -6.34
N ARG A 36 -19.38 -17.39 -6.83
CA ARG A 36 -20.60 -16.62 -7.14
C ARG A 36 -21.47 -17.26 -8.22
N MET A 37 -20.90 -18.10 -9.07
CA MET A 37 -21.65 -18.80 -10.12
C MET A 37 -22.29 -20.11 -9.66
N THR A 38 -22.00 -20.60 -8.44
CA THR A 38 -22.52 -21.91 -7.99
C THR A 38 -23.97 -21.86 -7.53
N CYS A 39 -24.38 -20.80 -6.83
CA CYS A 39 -25.75 -20.65 -6.33
C CYS A 39 -26.07 -19.20 -5.96
N LYS A 40 -27.37 -18.91 -5.81
CA LYS A 40 -27.87 -17.58 -5.45
C LYS A 40 -27.34 -17.08 -4.10
N ALA A 41 -27.29 -17.93 -3.08
CA ALA A 41 -26.79 -17.54 -1.76
C ALA A 41 -25.31 -17.12 -1.79
N ALA A 42 -24.48 -17.86 -2.52
CA ALA A 42 -23.07 -17.52 -2.73
C ALA A 42 -22.90 -16.26 -3.60
N HIS A 43 -23.75 -16.09 -4.61
CA HIS A 43 -23.80 -14.85 -5.39
C HIS A 43 -24.08 -13.64 -4.49
N ASP A 44 -25.16 -13.71 -3.71
CA ASP A 44 -25.64 -12.60 -2.87
C ASP A 44 -24.64 -12.28 -1.75
N ALA A 45 -24.03 -13.31 -1.11
CA ALA A 45 -22.94 -13.11 -0.15
C ALA A 45 -21.72 -12.45 -0.79
N GLY A 46 -21.40 -12.80 -2.04
CA GLY A 46 -20.31 -12.18 -2.81
C GLY A 46 -20.52 -10.70 -3.14
N GLU A 47 -21.75 -10.19 -2.99
CA GLU A 47 -22.06 -8.78 -3.22
C GLU A 47 -21.85 -7.91 -1.98
N ALA A 48 -21.58 -8.49 -0.80
CA ALA A 48 -21.39 -7.75 0.44
C ALA A 48 -20.11 -6.88 0.40
N ASP A 49 -20.17 -5.69 0.99
CA ASP A 49 -19.03 -4.75 1.04
C ASP A 49 -17.82 -5.36 1.76
N ILE A 50 -18.05 -6.15 2.81
CA ILE A 50 -16.97 -6.83 3.52
C ILE A 50 -16.20 -7.81 2.62
N VAL A 51 -16.88 -8.50 1.70
CA VAL A 51 -16.24 -9.37 0.70
C VAL A 51 -15.41 -8.54 -0.25
N HIS A 52 -15.98 -7.48 -0.82
CA HIS A 52 -15.29 -6.57 -1.75
C HIS A 52 -14.03 -5.94 -1.11
N ARG A 53 -14.10 -5.58 0.18
CA ARG A 53 -12.95 -5.09 0.95
C ARG A 53 -11.85 -6.14 1.09
N SER A 54 -12.21 -7.42 1.21
CA SER A 54 -11.27 -8.54 1.43
C SER A 54 -10.69 -9.15 0.16
N VAL A 55 -11.14 -8.73 -1.03
CA VAL A 55 -10.65 -9.29 -2.30
C VAL A 55 -9.13 -9.15 -2.42
N SER A 56 -8.47 -10.27 -2.72
CA SER A 56 -7.05 -10.31 -3.06
C SER A 56 -6.82 -9.73 -4.45
N ILE A 57 -6.18 -8.57 -4.49
CA ILE A 57 -5.85 -7.86 -5.72
C ILE A 57 -4.47 -8.33 -6.21
N PRO A 58 -4.36 -8.91 -7.42
CA PRO A 58 -3.09 -9.39 -7.92
C PRO A 58 -2.07 -8.25 -8.04
N PRO A 59 -0.76 -8.54 -7.93
CA PRO A 59 0.26 -7.53 -8.04
C PRO A 59 0.20 -6.85 -9.41
N PRO A 60 0.70 -5.62 -9.54
CA PRO A 60 0.50 -4.79 -10.72
C PRO A 60 0.95 -5.43 -12.04
N HIS A 61 2.07 -6.16 -12.04
CA HIS A 61 2.57 -6.91 -13.20
C HIS A 61 1.67 -8.08 -13.63
N ALA A 62 0.80 -8.56 -12.74
CA ALA A 62 -0.17 -9.61 -12.97
C ALA A 62 -1.60 -9.07 -13.20
N THR A 63 -1.80 -7.75 -13.14
CA THR A 63 -3.04 -7.06 -13.54
C THR A 63 -2.78 -6.27 -14.82
N PRO A 64 -2.98 -6.88 -15.99
CA PRO A 64 -2.76 -6.19 -17.26
C PRO A 64 -3.63 -4.94 -17.37
N TRP A 65 -3.08 -3.89 -17.99
CA TRP A 65 -3.76 -2.60 -18.18
C TRP A 65 -5.13 -2.74 -18.87
N TRP A 66 -5.32 -3.77 -19.71
CA TRP A 66 -6.60 -4.03 -20.39
C TRP A 66 -7.72 -4.55 -19.48
N TRP A 67 -7.42 -5.01 -18.26
CA TRP A 67 -8.47 -5.36 -17.29
C TRP A 67 -9.33 -4.15 -16.97
N CYS A 68 -8.72 -2.97 -16.86
CA CYS A 68 -9.43 -1.71 -16.61
C CYS A 68 -10.22 -1.22 -17.83
N LEU A 69 -10.00 -1.78 -19.02
CA LEU A 69 -10.79 -1.45 -20.23
C LEU A 69 -12.12 -2.19 -20.29
N LYS A 70 -12.27 -3.30 -19.54
CA LYS A 70 -13.52 -4.05 -19.49
C LYS A 70 -14.49 -3.38 -18.50
N PRO A 71 -15.67 -2.93 -18.94
CA PRO A 71 -16.63 -2.23 -18.06
C PRO A 71 -16.97 -3.01 -16.79
N GLU A 72 -17.07 -4.33 -16.88
CA GLU A 72 -17.41 -5.20 -15.76
C GLU A 72 -16.31 -5.25 -14.71
N ALA A 73 -15.05 -5.39 -15.16
CA ALA A 73 -13.89 -5.39 -14.28
C ALA A 73 -13.68 -4.02 -13.64
N LYS A 74 -13.87 -2.93 -14.40
CA LYS A 74 -13.86 -1.58 -13.86
C LYS A 74 -14.90 -1.42 -12.75
N ARG A 75 -16.16 -1.78 -13.00
CA ARG A 75 -17.23 -1.70 -12.00
C ARG A 75 -16.93 -2.53 -10.75
N PHE A 76 -16.31 -3.70 -10.92
CA PHE A 76 -15.88 -4.55 -9.81
C PHE A 76 -14.79 -3.88 -8.96
N PHE A 77 -13.75 -3.32 -9.58
CA PHE A 77 -12.70 -2.61 -8.86
C PHE A 77 -13.20 -1.32 -8.20
N ASP A 78 -14.09 -0.57 -8.87
CA ASP A 78 -14.73 0.61 -8.31
C ASP A 78 -15.52 0.26 -7.04
N ARG A 79 -16.25 -0.87 -7.04
CA ARG A 79 -16.92 -1.39 -5.85
C ARG A 79 -15.96 -1.83 -4.75
N CYS A 80 -14.88 -2.54 -5.10
CA CYS A 80 -13.85 -2.90 -4.13
C CYS A 80 -13.22 -1.66 -3.48
N MET A 81 -12.96 -0.61 -4.27
CA MET A 81 -12.41 0.64 -3.77
C MET A 81 -13.41 1.38 -2.88
N ALA A 82 -14.68 1.47 -3.29
CA ALA A 82 -15.75 2.07 -2.49
C ALA A 82 -15.97 1.33 -1.15
N ALA A 83 -15.85 0.01 -1.16
CA ALA A 83 -15.89 -0.82 0.05
C ALA A 83 -14.65 -0.65 0.95
N GLY A 84 -13.60 0.02 0.46
CA GLY A 84 -12.37 0.30 1.20
C GLY A 84 -11.30 -0.78 1.08
N ASN A 85 -11.21 -1.47 -0.07
CA ASN A 85 -10.13 -2.44 -0.32
C ASN A 85 -8.76 -1.76 -0.18
N PRO A 86 -7.89 -2.21 0.74
CA PRO A 86 -6.70 -1.47 1.11
C PRO A 86 -5.60 -1.46 0.04
N GLU A 87 -5.49 -2.53 -0.75
CA GLU A 87 -4.53 -2.58 -1.85
C GLU A 87 -4.96 -1.62 -2.96
N LEU A 88 -6.24 -1.58 -3.36
CA LEU A 88 -6.71 -0.61 -4.36
C LEU A 88 -6.58 0.84 -3.88
N LEU A 89 -6.96 1.11 -2.62
CA LEU A 89 -6.80 2.45 -2.03
C LEU A 89 -5.33 2.87 -2.01
N PHE A 90 -4.42 1.99 -1.63
CA PHE A 90 -2.97 2.26 -1.67
C PHE A 90 -2.50 2.62 -3.08
N ARG A 91 -2.86 1.82 -4.09
CA ARG A 91 -2.46 2.07 -5.49
C ARG A 91 -2.99 3.39 -6.00
N GLU A 92 -4.27 3.66 -5.77
CA GLU A 92 -4.89 4.90 -6.24
C GLU A 92 -4.35 6.11 -5.49
N ALA A 93 -4.06 5.99 -4.19
CA ALA A 93 -3.45 7.06 -3.43
C ALA A 93 -2.10 7.50 -4.00
N LEU A 94 -1.25 6.56 -4.42
CA LEU A 94 0.03 6.91 -5.07
C LEU A 94 -0.19 7.67 -6.39
N ARG A 95 -1.22 7.33 -7.15
CA ARG A 95 -1.59 8.08 -8.38
C ARG A 95 -2.12 9.46 -8.06
N GLU A 96 -3.00 9.58 -7.06
CA GLU A 96 -3.50 10.87 -6.60
C GLU A 96 -2.36 11.78 -6.13
N LEU A 97 -1.40 11.24 -5.36
CA LEU A 97 -0.27 12.00 -4.84
C LEU A 97 0.72 12.42 -5.94
N PHE A 98 1.21 11.45 -6.71
CA PHE A 98 2.41 11.66 -7.52
C PHE A 98 2.14 11.83 -9.01
N ILE A 99 0.89 11.64 -9.47
CA ILE A 99 0.52 11.84 -10.88
C ILE A 99 -0.51 12.97 -11.00
N ARG A 100 -1.61 12.88 -10.23
CA ARG A 100 -2.71 13.85 -10.30
C ARG A 100 -2.55 15.07 -9.38
N ARG A 101 -1.60 15.02 -8.44
CA ARG A 101 -1.31 16.07 -7.44
C ARG A 101 -2.49 16.43 -6.54
N ASN A 102 -3.36 15.47 -6.24
CA ASN A 102 -4.47 15.62 -5.30
C ASN A 102 -4.05 15.11 -3.91
N GLU A 103 -3.24 15.90 -3.21
CA GLU A 103 -2.64 15.48 -1.93
C GLU A 103 -3.69 15.09 -0.89
N ASN A 104 -4.73 15.90 -0.70
CA ASN A 104 -5.78 15.64 0.29
C ASN A 104 -6.47 14.29 0.08
N ILE A 105 -6.81 13.97 -1.18
CA ILE A 105 -7.46 12.69 -1.54
C ILE A 105 -6.48 11.54 -1.31
N GLY A 106 -5.24 11.69 -1.78
CA GLY A 106 -4.20 10.69 -1.62
C GLY A 106 -3.90 10.36 -0.16
N ILE A 107 -3.74 11.38 0.70
CA ILE A 107 -3.52 11.20 2.14
C ILE A 107 -4.73 10.57 2.81
N GLN A 108 -5.96 10.95 2.45
CA GLN A 108 -7.17 10.30 2.97
C GLN A 108 -7.21 8.81 2.62
N MET A 109 -6.90 8.45 1.36
CA MET A 109 -6.84 7.06 0.92
C MET A 109 -5.74 6.27 1.64
N LEU A 110 -4.55 6.85 1.83
CA LEU A 110 -3.46 6.22 2.59
C LEU A 110 -3.85 5.98 4.06
N ASN A 111 -4.52 6.94 4.71
CA ASN A 111 -5.03 6.75 6.07
C ASN A 111 -6.03 5.59 6.14
N SER A 112 -6.98 5.52 5.20
CA SER A 112 -7.96 4.43 5.11
C SER A 112 -7.30 3.07 4.87
N ALA A 113 -6.30 2.98 4.00
CA ALA A 113 -5.56 1.73 3.81
C ALA A 113 -4.71 1.36 5.04
N THR A 114 -4.08 2.36 5.68
CA THR A 114 -3.24 2.16 6.87
C THR A 114 -4.04 1.64 8.06
N SER A 115 -5.28 2.12 8.26
CA SER A 115 -6.14 1.68 9.37
C SER A 115 -6.56 0.20 9.28
N THR A 116 -6.44 -0.41 8.10
CA THR A 116 -6.64 -1.87 7.89
C THR A 116 -5.36 -2.69 8.09
N GLY A 117 -4.23 -2.06 8.40
CA GLY A 117 -2.92 -2.73 8.56
C GLY A 117 -2.07 -2.82 7.29
N HIS A 118 -2.42 -2.09 6.22
CA HIS A 118 -1.68 -2.15 4.96
C HIS A 118 -0.28 -1.51 5.06
N ALA A 119 0.76 -2.34 5.17
CA ALA A 119 2.13 -1.91 5.47
C ALA A 119 2.74 -0.93 4.44
N ALA A 120 2.49 -1.13 3.14
CA ALA A 120 3.01 -0.22 2.11
C ALA A 120 2.29 1.14 2.11
N ALA A 121 1.00 1.16 2.49
CA ALA A 121 0.27 2.41 2.66
C ALA A 121 0.75 3.17 3.90
N LYS A 122 0.98 2.44 5.01
CA LYS A 122 1.59 2.99 6.22
C LYS A 122 2.95 3.62 5.92
N TYR A 123 3.76 2.96 5.08
CA TYR A 123 5.07 3.47 4.66
C TYR A 123 4.92 4.76 3.85
N ALA A 124 4.13 4.74 2.77
CA ALA A 124 3.91 5.94 1.95
C ALA A 124 3.37 7.11 2.79
N LEU A 125 2.44 6.84 3.72
CA LEU A 125 1.90 7.84 4.64
C LEU A 125 2.98 8.40 5.56
N SER A 126 3.82 7.53 6.13
CA SER A 126 4.93 7.96 6.98
C SER A 126 5.90 8.88 6.25
N MET A 127 6.24 8.56 5.00
CA MET A 127 7.12 9.40 4.16
C MET A 127 6.48 10.75 3.87
N MET A 128 5.21 10.76 3.45
CA MET A 128 4.47 12.00 3.16
C MET A 128 4.36 12.92 4.38
N LEU A 129 4.03 12.37 5.55
CA LEU A 129 3.92 13.16 6.78
C LEU A 129 5.28 13.71 7.24
N MET A 130 6.36 12.93 7.09
CA MET A 130 7.69 13.40 7.44
C MET A 130 8.20 14.49 6.48
N LEU A 131 7.78 14.48 5.21
CA LEU A 131 8.17 15.49 4.21
C LEU A 131 7.54 16.87 4.43
N ARG A 132 6.40 16.95 5.12
CA ARG A 132 5.76 18.25 5.45
C ARG A 132 6.73 19.09 6.25
N THR A 133 6.92 20.36 5.93
CA THR A 133 7.93 21.22 6.58
C THR A 133 7.37 22.06 7.71
N ASP A 134 6.07 22.32 7.69
CA ASP A 134 5.31 23.26 8.53
C ASP A 134 4.66 22.63 9.76
N ASP A 135 4.37 21.31 9.76
CA ASP A 135 3.69 20.64 10.87
C ASP A 135 4.57 19.62 11.61
N ASN A 136 5.04 19.99 12.81
CA ASN A 136 5.84 19.11 13.67
C ASN A 136 5.03 17.95 14.29
N VAL A 137 3.71 18.10 14.48
CA VAL A 137 2.85 17.04 15.02
C VAL A 137 2.70 15.95 13.99
N GLU A 138 2.46 16.32 12.74
CA GLU A 138 2.36 15.36 11.64
C GLU A 138 3.69 14.67 11.32
N LYS A 139 4.81 15.40 11.33
CA LYS A 139 6.15 14.79 11.23
C LYS A 139 6.36 13.73 12.29
N GLN A 140 6.00 14.03 13.53
CA GLN A 140 6.15 13.10 14.65
C GLN A 140 5.27 11.86 14.48
N LYS A 141 4.02 12.04 14.03
CA LYS A 141 3.14 10.93 13.65
C LYS A 141 3.73 10.09 12.52
N GLY A 142 4.31 10.71 11.50
CA GLY A 142 5.02 10.03 10.41
C GLY A 142 6.17 9.17 10.93
N LEU A 143 6.98 9.72 11.82
CA LEU A 143 8.08 9.00 12.46
C LEU A 143 7.60 7.81 13.31
N GLU A 144 6.47 7.93 14.01
CA GLU A 144 5.87 6.82 14.78
C GLU A 144 5.44 5.67 13.88
N LEU A 145 4.71 5.96 12.79
CA LEU A 145 4.34 4.96 11.79
C LEU A 145 5.56 4.27 11.18
N TYR A 146 6.62 5.04 10.92
CA TYR A 146 7.88 4.51 10.41
C TYR A 146 8.56 3.59 11.43
N ARG A 147 8.60 3.96 12.72
CA ARG A 147 9.17 3.13 13.79
C ARG A 147 8.50 1.77 13.89
N GLU A 148 7.17 1.72 13.76
CA GLU A 148 6.42 0.46 13.75
C GLU A 148 6.83 -0.43 12.57
N LEU A 149 6.98 0.15 11.38
CA LEU A 149 7.40 -0.58 10.18
C LEU A 149 8.84 -1.07 10.26
N ASP A 150 9.73 -0.25 10.82
CA ASP A 150 11.13 -0.59 11.01
C ASP A 150 11.29 -1.73 12.01
N ALA A 151 10.58 -1.67 13.14
CA ALA A 151 10.54 -2.73 14.14
C ALA A 151 9.99 -4.05 13.56
N ALA A 152 9.02 -3.97 12.64
CA ALA A 152 8.48 -5.13 11.92
C ALA A 152 9.34 -5.60 10.74
N GLY A 153 10.43 -4.90 10.40
CA GLY A 153 11.28 -5.22 9.24
C GLY A 153 10.59 -5.03 7.88
N LEU A 154 9.51 -4.24 7.81
CA LEU A 154 8.64 -4.12 6.63
C LEU A 154 9.04 -2.96 5.70
N VAL A 155 9.88 -2.02 6.16
CA VAL A 155 10.24 -0.79 5.42
C VAL A 155 10.69 -1.06 3.99
N ALA A 156 11.65 -1.96 3.80
CA ALA A 156 12.20 -2.22 2.47
C ALA A 156 11.20 -2.90 1.52
N GLY A 157 10.38 -3.82 2.03
CA GLY A 157 9.31 -4.45 1.26
C GLY A 157 8.24 -3.45 0.84
N SER A 158 7.88 -2.53 1.75
CA SER A 158 6.96 -1.43 1.48
C SER A 158 7.50 -0.44 0.45
N ASN A 159 8.78 -0.08 0.53
CA ASN A 159 9.42 0.77 -0.46
C ASN A 159 9.41 0.11 -1.85
N ALA A 160 9.72 -1.19 -1.93
CA ALA A 160 9.66 -1.95 -3.18
C ALA A 160 8.24 -2.01 -3.75
N ARG A 161 7.19 -2.06 -2.91
CA ARG A 161 5.80 -1.96 -3.39
C ARG A 161 5.51 -0.59 -3.99
N CYS A 162 5.94 0.51 -3.35
CA CYS A 162 5.76 1.85 -3.90
C CYS A 162 6.45 1.98 -5.27
N PHE A 163 7.72 1.55 -5.35
CA PHE A 163 8.46 1.46 -6.61
C PHE A 163 7.66 0.72 -7.70
N SER A 164 7.18 -0.49 -7.39
CA SER A 164 6.45 -1.31 -8.39
C SER A 164 5.20 -0.64 -8.94
N ILE A 165 4.52 0.20 -8.15
CA ILE A 165 3.33 0.93 -8.60
C ILE A 165 3.71 2.10 -9.48
N LEU A 166 4.69 2.90 -9.05
CA LEU A 166 5.08 4.11 -9.77
C LEU A 166 5.78 3.79 -11.10
N THR A 167 6.54 2.70 -11.17
CA THR A 167 7.21 2.25 -12.41
C THR A 167 6.27 1.85 -13.55
N ILE A 168 4.99 1.62 -13.27
CA ILE A 168 4.02 1.21 -14.30
C ILE A 168 3.43 2.41 -15.03
N SER A 169 3.55 3.60 -14.41
CA SER A 169 3.24 4.86 -15.04
C SER A 169 4.38 5.33 -15.93
N TRP A 170 4.10 6.27 -16.82
CA TRP A 170 5.16 6.89 -17.61
C TRP A 170 6.08 7.70 -16.68
N PRO A 171 7.42 7.61 -16.80
CA PRO A 171 8.33 8.32 -15.90
C PRO A 171 8.11 9.85 -15.87
N SER A 172 7.63 10.44 -16.97
CA SER A 172 7.31 11.86 -17.04
C SER A 172 6.03 12.26 -16.30
N GLU A 173 5.16 11.30 -15.98
CA GLU A 173 3.91 11.54 -15.25
C GLU A 173 4.13 11.55 -13.74
N VAL A 174 5.11 10.79 -13.25
CA VAL A 174 5.42 10.68 -11.82
C VAL A 174 6.23 11.88 -11.36
N GLN A 175 5.76 12.53 -10.31
CA GLN A 175 6.30 13.77 -9.81
C GLN A 175 6.49 13.66 -8.30
N MET A 176 7.67 13.19 -7.94
CA MET A 176 8.05 13.01 -6.55
C MET A 176 8.31 14.36 -5.85
N PRO A 177 7.95 14.48 -4.55
CA PRO A 177 8.28 15.65 -3.75
C PRO A 177 9.79 15.79 -3.59
N ARG A 178 10.26 17.01 -3.35
CA ARG A 178 11.67 17.29 -3.10
C ARG A 178 11.91 17.50 -1.62
N ILE A 179 13.05 17.00 -1.14
CA ILE A 179 13.54 17.28 0.21
C ILE A 179 14.28 18.62 0.15
N GLU A 180 13.85 19.59 0.94
CA GLU A 180 14.54 20.87 1.09
C GLU A 180 15.93 20.65 1.72
N GLU A 181 16.94 21.46 1.37
CA GLU A 181 18.34 21.26 1.80
C GLU A 181 18.52 21.21 3.32
N GLN A 182 17.63 21.86 4.08
CA GLN A 182 17.68 21.92 5.55
C GLN A 182 16.77 20.88 6.23
N HIS A 183 15.98 20.13 5.45
CA HIS A 183 15.00 19.21 5.98
C HIS A 183 15.69 17.96 6.56
N THR A 184 15.51 17.75 7.87
CA THR A 184 15.99 16.56 8.58
C THR A 184 14.97 16.11 9.63
N VAL A 185 14.69 14.80 9.68
CA VAL A 185 13.89 14.15 10.72
C VAL A 185 14.71 13.99 11.99
N CYS A 186 16.02 13.74 11.87
CA CYS A 186 16.89 13.65 13.03
C CYS A 186 17.16 15.01 13.68
N ALA A 187 16.47 15.29 14.79
CA ALA A 187 16.65 16.52 15.56
C ALA A 187 17.85 16.49 16.52
N ALA A 188 18.41 15.31 16.80
CA ALA A 188 19.48 15.15 17.80
C ALA A 188 20.79 15.85 17.37
N PRO A 189 21.27 16.88 18.10
CA PRO A 189 22.43 17.69 17.70
C PRO A 189 23.76 16.95 17.79
N ARG A 190 23.84 15.88 18.60
CA ARG A 190 25.03 15.04 18.76
C ARG A 190 24.98 13.74 17.94
N CYS A 191 23.97 13.58 17.10
CA CYS A 191 23.87 12.40 16.26
C CYS A 191 24.87 12.51 15.11
N SER A 192 25.98 11.78 15.20
CA SER A 192 27.04 11.77 14.18
C SER A 192 26.53 11.59 12.73
N PRO A 193 25.59 10.67 12.43
CA PRO A 193 25.09 10.49 11.06
C PRO A 193 24.12 11.60 10.59
N ARG A 194 23.67 12.51 11.46
CA ARG A 194 22.70 13.57 11.10
C ARG A 194 23.20 14.40 9.93
N GLY A 195 22.31 14.70 8.98
CA GLY A 195 22.61 15.53 7.81
C GLY A 195 23.44 14.84 6.71
N HIS A 196 23.97 13.65 6.97
CA HIS A 196 24.82 12.93 6.01
C HIS A 196 24.06 11.88 5.18
N MET A 197 22.76 11.68 5.45
CA MET A 197 21.95 10.68 4.75
C MET A 197 21.83 10.88 3.24
N PRO A 198 21.70 12.11 2.70
CA PRO A 198 21.70 12.32 1.25
C PRO A 198 22.99 11.82 0.59
N LEU A 199 24.16 12.13 1.19
CA LEU A 199 25.46 11.69 0.70
C LEU A 199 25.61 10.17 0.76
N LEU A 200 25.15 9.54 1.85
CA LEU A 200 25.20 8.09 2.01
C LEU A 200 24.28 7.38 0.99
N TYR A 201 23.08 7.93 0.77
CA TYR A 201 22.15 7.43 -0.25
C TYR A 201 22.78 7.51 -1.64
N ASP A 202 23.33 8.67 -2.02
CA ASP A 202 23.97 8.87 -3.32
C ASP A 202 25.17 7.96 -3.56
N TYR A 203 26.02 7.80 -2.54
CA TYR A 203 27.15 6.87 -2.59
C TYR A 203 26.66 5.44 -2.89
N ARG A 204 25.62 4.98 -2.19
CA ARG A 204 25.08 3.62 -2.35
C ARG A 204 24.38 3.42 -3.69
N ARG A 205 23.62 4.43 -4.15
CA ARG A 205 22.99 4.41 -5.47
C ARG A 205 24.04 4.23 -6.56
N ARG A 206 25.10 5.04 -6.56
CA ARG A 206 26.22 4.92 -7.51
C ARG A 206 26.99 3.61 -7.38
N ALA A 207 27.13 3.09 -6.17
CA ALA A 207 27.74 1.79 -5.94
C ALA A 207 26.90 0.65 -6.55
N ALA A 208 25.57 0.73 -6.44
CA ALA A 208 24.63 -0.23 -7.03
C ALA A 208 24.66 -0.20 -8.56
N GLU A 209 24.69 0.99 -9.17
CA GLU A 209 24.85 1.17 -10.63
C GLU A 209 26.14 0.52 -11.17
N ARG A 210 27.17 0.41 -10.33
CA ARG A 210 28.47 -0.19 -10.66
C ARG A 210 28.62 -1.64 -10.22
N ASN A 211 27.53 -2.29 -9.77
CA ASN A 211 27.56 -3.66 -9.21
C ASN A 211 28.62 -3.85 -8.12
N SER A 212 28.87 -2.81 -7.31
CA SER A 212 29.88 -2.87 -6.23
C SER A 212 29.34 -3.60 -5.01
N VAL A 213 30.21 -4.34 -4.31
CA VAL A 213 29.89 -4.98 -3.02
C VAL A 213 29.40 -3.98 -1.96
N HIS A 214 29.79 -2.71 -2.07
CA HIS A 214 29.37 -1.64 -1.17
C HIS A 214 27.94 -1.14 -1.42
N ALA A 215 27.29 -1.59 -2.49
CA ALA A 215 25.85 -1.38 -2.72
C ALA A 215 24.99 -2.11 -1.67
N PHE A 216 25.49 -3.21 -1.15
CA PHE A 216 24.74 -4.11 -0.28
C PHE A 216 24.89 -3.70 1.18
N GLY A 217 24.25 -2.60 1.53
CA GLY A 217 24.03 -2.15 2.90
C GLY A 217 22.74 -1.36 2.95
N ARG A 218 21.74 -1.83 3.69
CA ARG A 218 20.48 -1.09 3.88
C ARG A 218 20.63 -0.03 4.96
N ALA A 219 19.56 0.72 5.22
CA ALA A 219 19.51 1.66 6.34
C ALA A 219 19.69 0.98 7.72
N ALA A 220 19.56 -0.35 7.81
CA ALA A 220 19.64 -1.13 9.06
C ALA A 220 20.93 -0.94 9.88
N HIS A 221 22.08 -0.72 9.21
CA HIS A 221 23.35 -0.41 9.90
C HIS A 221 23.40 0.98 10.55
N ILE A 222 22.43 1.86 10.25
CA ILE A 222 22.30 3.19 10.86
C ILE A 222 21.68 3.01 12.25
N PRO A 223 22.40 3.31 13.34
CA PRO A 223 21.89 3.07 14.70
C PRO A 223 20.75 4.01 15.09
N CYS A 224 20.78 5.25 14.60
CA CYS A 224 19.73 6.23 14.87
C CYS A 224 18.53 6.00 13.95
N ILE A 225 17.36 5.70 14.54
CA ILE A 225 16.12 5.48 13.79
C ILE A 225 15.66 6.71 13.01
N GLN A 226 15.93 7.93 13.52
CA GLN A 226 15.61 9.15 12.78
C GLN A 226 16.53 9.35 11.57
N CYS A 227 17.82 9.04 11.69
CA CYS A 227 18.71 9.04 10.53
C CYS A 227 18.37 7.91 9.54
N ARG A 228 17.83 6.80 10.03
CA ARG A 228 17.30 5.74 9.16
C ARG A 228 16.10 6.24 8.36
N ALA A 229 15.18 6.93 9.01
CA ALA A 229 14.05 7.61 8.35
C ALA A 229 14.53 8.65 7.34
N ASP A 230 15.53 9.47 7.68
CA ASP A 230 16.17 10.42 6.75
C ASP A 230 16.75 9.70 5.51
N TYR A 231 17.38 8.53 5.68
CA TYR A 231 17.87 7.73 4.56
C TYR A 231 16.74 7.18 3.69
N ASP A 232 15.69 6.63 4.31
CA ASP A 232 14.57 6.06 3.57
C ASP A 232 13.70 7.14 2.91
N LEU A 233 13.64 8.35 3.46
CA LEU A 233 13.09 9.53 2.78
C LEU A 233 13.84 9.82 1.49
N GLN A 234 15.18 9.79 1.51
CA GLN A 234 15.99 9.92 0.29
C GLN A 234 15.67 8.81 -0.71
N ALA A 235 15.55 7.56 -0.25
CA ALA A 235 15.15 6.46 -1.10
C ALA A 235 13.73 6.62 -1.69
N PHE A 236 12.80 7.17 -0.92
CA PHE A 236 11.43 7.40 -1.32
C PHE A 236 11.30 8.49 -2.38
N VAL A 237 11.89 9.67 -2.16
CA VAL A 237 11.77 10.80 -3.12
C VAL A 237 12.50 10.56 -4.44
N ASN A 238 13.40 9.59 -4.47
CA ASN A 238 14.11 9.13 -5.68
C ASN A 238 13.47 7.88 -6.29
N LEU A 239 12.23 7.52 -5.92
CA LEU A 239 11.44 6.56 -6.69
C LEU A 239 11.16 7.11 -8.11
N PRO A 240 11.09 6.25 -9.12
CA PRO A 240 10.86 6.62 -10.53
C PRO A 240 9.43 7.05 -10.81
#